data_AF-S3IAN4-F1
#
_entry.id   AF-S3IAN4-F1
#
_cell.length_a   1.000
_cell.length_b   1.000
_cell.length_c   1.000
_cell.angle_alpha   90.00
_cell.angle_beta   90.00
_cell.angle_gamma   90.00
#
_symmetry.space_group_name_H-M   'P 1'
#
loop_
_entity.id
_entity.type
_entity.pdbx_description
1 polymer ?
#
loop_
_entity_poly.entity_id
_entity_poly.type
_entity_poly.pdbx_seq_one_letter_code
_entity_poly.pdbx_strand_id
1 'polypeptide(L)'
;MKDGKVLKTGFYLNELMQPVKALLDAGHEITFATPKGTAPSVDVTSIDKMYFGGDEAAMKASEVQLAELQLTSSDTSPVVSLARVEQIGYDHFDAVYVPGGHAPMQDLLMSSELGKLLTDFHENGKPTALACHGPVKDHTDFSAFSAVARYLASRRSKTSLAALVRPASASAIPRMIEASSAASLVSRSWTNRTPSRRTSLFEP
;
A
#
# COMPACT_ATOMS: atom_id res chain seq x y z
N MET A 1 32.38 0.31 -14.88
CA MET A 1 32.57 1.77 -14.84
C MET A 1 33.53 2.16 -15.98
N LYS A 2 33.10 3.06 -16.87
CA LYS A 2 33.95 3.81 -17.81
C LYS A 2 33.57 5.28 -17.65
N ASP A 3 34.55 6.18 -17.63
CA ASP A 3 34.39 7.64 -17.77
C ASP A 3 34.01 8.50 -16.55
N GLY A 4 34.14 8.00 -15.31
CA GLY A 4 34.12 8.86 -14.11
C GLY A 4 32.82 9.63 -13.83
N LYS A 5 31.76 9.42 -14.63
CA LYS A 5 30.41 9.92 -14.35
C LYS A 5 29.75 9.00 -13.33
N VAL A 6 29.48 9.52 -12.14
CA VAL A 6 28.59 8.85 -11.17
C VAL A 6 27.19 8.90 -11.76
N LEU A 7 26.76 7.82 -12.41
CA LEU A 7 25.36 7.63 -12.75
C LEU A 7 24.60 7.54 -11.43
N LYS A 8 23.62 8.42 -11.21
CA LYS A 8 22.67 8.24 -10.11
C LYS A 8 21.91 6.95 -10.38
N THR A 9 22.33 5.89 -9.69
CA THR A 9 21.65 4.60 -9.73
C THR A 9 20.34 4.71 -8.97
N GLY A 10 19.40 3.84 -9.32
CA GLY A 10 18.05 3.86 -8.77
C GLY A 10 17.26 2.65 -9.20
N PHE A 11 15.96 2.65 -8.92
CA PHE A 11 15.04 1.72 -9.54
C PHE A 11 14.75 2.14 -10.99
N TYR A 12 14.39 1.18 -11.85
CA TYR A 12 13.92 1.50 -13.21
C TYR A 12 12.46 1.95 -13.20
N LEU A 13 12.17 3.08 -13.84
CA LEU A 13 10.85 3.72 -13.82
C LEU A 13 9.74 2.78 -14.27
N ASN A 14 9.90 2.12 -15.43
CA ASN A 14 8.91 1.19 -15.97
C ASN A 14 8.71 -0.03 -15.05
N GLU A 15 9.80 -0.55 -14.48
CA GLU A 15 9.78 -1.74 -13.64
C GLU A 15 9.08 -1.50 -12.30
N LEU A 16 9.10 -0.28 -11.77
CA LEU A 16 8.29 0.05 -10.59
C LEU A 16 6.87 0.49 -10.98
N MET A 17 6.76 1.47 -11.87
CA MET A 17 5.51 2.21 -12.03
C MET A 17 4.45 1.48 -12.85
N GLN A 18 4.82 0.61 -13.79
CA GLN A 18 3.82 -0.20 -14.51
C GLN A 18 3.12 -1.20 -13.56
N PRO A 19 3.85 -1.98 -12.74
CA PRO A 19 3.24 -2.78 -11.68
C PRO A 19 2.40 -1.99 -10.68
N VAL A 20 2.93 -0.86 -10.19
CA VAL A 20 2.22 -0.01 -9.22
C VAL A 20 0.90 0.48 -9.81
N LYS A 21 0.92 1.00 -11.05
CA LYS A 21 -0.31 1.42 -11.74
C LYS A 21 -1.31 0.27 -11.86
N ALA A 22 -0.88 -0.89 -12.33
CA ALA A 22 -1.78 -2.03 -12.50
C ALA A 22 -2.37 -2.53 -11.17
N LEU A 23 -1.60 -2.51 -10.08
CA LEU A 23 -2.07 -2.88 -8.74
C LEU A 23 -3.07 -1.86 -8.18
N LEU A 24 -2.80 -0.56 -8.34
CA LEU A 24 -3.71 0.51 -7.91
C LEU A 24 -5.00 0.52 -8.73
N ASP A 25 -4.92 0.34 -10.05
CA ASP A 25 -6.08 0.22 -10.95
C ASP A 25 -6.94 -1.01 -10.57
N ALA A 26 -6.29 -2.07 -10.09
CA ALA A 26 -6.94 -3.26 -9.54
C ALA A 26 -7.37 -3.09 -8.07
N GLY A 27 -7.28 -1.90 -7.48
CA GLY A 27 -7.76 -1.57 -6.14
C GLY A 27 -6.98 -2.22 -5.00
N HIS A 28 -5.70 -2.55 -5.21
CA HIS A 28 -4.83 -3.04 -4.15
C HIS A 28 -4.21 -1.88 -3.37
N GLU A 29 -4.00 -2.11 -2.07
CA GLU A 29 -3.17 -1.24 -1.23
C GLU A 29 -1.70 -1.62 -1.40
N ILE A 30 -0.81 -0.63 -1.47
CA ILE A 30 0.62 -0.84 -1.70
C ILE A 30 1.40 -0.18 -0.57
N THR A 31 2.23 -0.97 0.09
CA THR A 31 3.27 -0.47 1.01
C THR A 31 4.60 -0.48 0.28
N PHE A 32 5.23 0.70 0.16
CA PHE A 32 6.56 0.82 -0.42
C PHE A 32 7.62 0.66 0.66
N ALA A 33 8.66 -0.13 0.38
CA ALA A 33 9.74 -0.36 1.34
C ALA A 33 11.12 -0.27 0.70
N THR A 34 12.08 0.28 1.45
CA THR A 34 13.52 0.23 1.15
C THR A 34 14.26 -0.33 2.37
N PRO A 35 15.51 -0.82 2.25
CA PRO A 35 16.21 -1.41 3.41
C PRO A 35 16.21 -0.52 4.65
N LYS A 36 16.44 0.78 4.46
CA LYS A 36 16.54 1.76 5.55
C LYS A 36 15.32 2.67 5.70
N GLY A 37 14.29 2.51 4.86
CA GLY A 37 13.13 3.42 4.84
C GLY A 37 13.48 4.82 4.32
N THR A 38 14.56 4.95 3.57
CA THR A 38 14.94 6.18 2.89
C THR A 38 14.29 6.25 1.52
N ALA A 39 13.91 7.44 1.08
CA ALA A 39 13.35 7.68 -0.24
C ALA A 39 14.29 7.14 -1.33
N PRO A 40 13.81 6.26 -2.23
CA PRO A 40 14.61 5.78 -3.34
C PRO A 40 14.82 6.85 -4.41
N SER A 41 15.85 6.68 -5.23
CA SER A 41 16.05 7.43 -6.47
C SER A 41 15.61 6.63 -7.68
N VAL A 42 15.13 7.33 -8.71
CA VAL A 42 14.94 6.74 -10.04
C VAL A 42 16.28 6.69 -10.77
N ASP A 43 16.53 5.61 -11.50
CA ASP A 43 17.65 5.55 -12.45
C ASP A 43 17.28 6.38 -13.68
N VAL A 44 17.99 7.49 -13.90
CA VAL A 44 17.71 8.41 -15.01
C VAL A 44 17.82 7.74 -16.38
N THR A 45 18.57 6.64 -16.49
CA THR A 45 18.70 5.87 -17.73
C THR A 45 17.43 5.10 -18.08
N SER A 46 16.50 4.94 -17.13
CA SER A 46 15.21 4.28 -17.33
C SER A 46 14.09 5.22 -17.80
N ILE A 47 14.34 6.54 -17.82
CA ILE A 47 13.42 7.55 -18.35
C ILE A 47 13.62 7.65 -19.86
N ASP A 48 13.24 6.57 -20.55
CA ASP A 48 13.29 6.48 -22.00
C ASP A 48 12.09 5.66 -22.50
N LYS A 49 11.39 6.18 -23.52
CA LYS A 49 10.24 5.53 -24.14
C LYS A 49 10.54 4.12 -24.67
N MET A 50 11.81 3.78 -24.93
CA MET A 50 12.19 2.42 -25.32
C MET A 50 11.76 1.37 -24.29
N TYR A 51 11.73 1.71 -23.00
CA TYR A 51 11.27 0.82 -21.92
C TYR A 51 9.74 0.77 -21.79
N PHE A 52 9.05 1.59 -22.58
CA PHE A 52 7.59 1.67 -22.65
C PHE A 52 7.09 1.26 -24.04
N GLY A 53 7.83 0.42 -24.77
CA GLY A 53 7.43 -0.02 -26.11
C GLY A 53 7.37 1.10 -27.15
N GLY A 54 8.09 2.20 -26.92
CA GLY A 54 8.05 3.41 -27.74
C GLY A 54 6.94 4.40 -27.36
N ASP A 55 6.12 4.09 -26.35
CA ASP A 55 5.04 4.96 -25.88
C ASP A 55 5.54 6.04 -24.91
N GLU A 56 5.73 7.25 -25.43
CA GLU A 56 6.14 8.42 -24.64
C GLU A 56 5.07 8.90 -23.66
N ALA A 57 3.78 8.72 -23.98
CA ALA A 57 2.69 9.12 -23.09
C ALA A 57 2.64 8.21 -21.86
N ALA A 58 2.83 6.91 -22.03
CA ALA A 58 2.92 5.95 -20.94
C ALA A 58 4.12 6.23 -20.01
N MET A 59 5.26 6.60 -20.58
CA MET A 59 6.45 7.03 -19.82
C MET A 59 6.13 8.27 -18.97
N LYS A 60 5.61 9.34 -19.59
CA LYS A 60 5.27 10.59 -18.88
C LYS A 60 4.21 10.37 -17.80
N ALA A 61 3.20 9.54 -18.07
CA ALA A 61 2.20 9.18 -17.07
C ALA A 61 2.84 8.48 -15.86
N SER A 62 3.85 7.64 -16.07
CA SER A 62 4.59 6.98 -15.00
C SER A 62 5.41 7.98 -14.17
N GLU A 63 6.02 9.00 -14.80
CA GLU A 63 6.71 10.08 -14.09
C GLU A 63 5.76 10.91 -13.22
N VAL A 64 4.58 11.25 -13.77
CA VAL A 64 3.54 11.99 -13.03
C VAL A 64 3.05 11.18 -11.83
N GLN A 65 2.70 9.91 -12.04
CA GLN A 65 2.21 9.05 -10.95
C GLN A 65 3.29 8.83 -9.88
N LEU A 66 4.57 8.73 -10.26
CA LEU A 66 5.69 8.64 -9.32
C LEU A 66 5.76 9.89 -8.43
N ALA A 67 5.59 11.08 -9.02
CA ALA A 67 5.60 12.36 -8.32
C ALA A 67 4.39 12.50 -7.38
N GLU A 68 3.20 12.09 -7.81
CA GLU A 68 1.97 12.10 -7.00
C GLU A 68 2.09 11.22 -5.75
N LEU A 69 2.71 10.04 -5.89
CA LEU A 69 3.03 9.15 -4.77
C LEU A 69 4.18 9.66 -3.89
N GLN A 70 4.89 10.70 -4.33
CA GLN A 70 6.01 11.33 -3.60
C GLN A 70 7.14 10.36 -3.24
N LEU A 71 7.29 9.23 -3.96
CA LEU A 71 8.23 8.16 -3.58
C LEU A 71 9.67 8.64 -3.49
N THR A 72 10.07 9.58 -4.35
CA THR A 72 11.44 10.13 -4.38
C THR A 72 11.62 11.39 -3.54
N SER A 73 10.60 11.82 -2.79
CA SER A 73 10.67 12.99 -1.91
C SER A 73 11.50 12.68 -0.66
N SER A 74 12.50 13.52 -0.34
CA SER A 74 13.25 13.35 0.91
C SER A 74 12.42 13.59 2.16
N ASP A 75 11.34 14.37 2.04
CA ASP A 75 10.63 14.94 3.19
C ASP A 75 9.30 14.23 3.45
N THR A 76 8.66 13.76 2.37
CA THR A 76 7.26 13.28 2.39
C THR A 76 7.08 11.89 1.81
N SER A 77 8.16 11.20 1.44
CA SER A 77 8.04 9.85 0.86
C SER A 77 7.37 8.88 1.84
N PRO A 78 6.39 8.08 1.38
CA PRO A 78 5.67 7.14 2.22
C PRO A 78 6.42 5.83 2.47
N VAL A 79 7.68 5.71 1.99
CA VAL A 79 8.44 4.46 2.11
C VAL A 79 8.76 4.13 3.57
N VAL A 80 8.65 2.85 3.91
CA VAL A 80 9.04 2.33 5.22
C VAL A 80 10.30 1.47 5.12
N SER A 81 10.95 1.19 6.25
CA SER A 81 12.07 0.26 6.28
C SER A 81 11.61 -1.20 6.20
N LEU A 82 12.45 -2.10 5.72
CA LEU A 82 12.15 -3.55 5.77
C LEU A 82 11.98 -4.04 7.21
N ALA A 83 12.71 -3.47 8.17
CA ALA A 83 12.51 -3.73 9.59
C ALA A 83 11.10 -3.29 10.06
N ARG A 84 10.55 -2.20 9.51
CA ARG A 84 9.17 -1.78 9.81
C ARG A 84 8.15 -2.74 9.19
N VAL A 85 8.41 -3.29 8.02
CA VAL A 85 7.59 -4.36 7.42
C VAL A 85 7.58 -5.60 8.31
N GLU A 86 8.74 -6.03 8.81
CA GLU A 86 8.87 -7.13 9.79
C GLU A 86 8.04 -6.86 11.06
N GLN A 87 8.08 -5.63 11.59
CA GLN A 87 7.29 -5.24 12.77
C GLN A 87 5.78 -5.20 12.52
N ILE A 88 5.33 -4.86 11.31
CA ILE A 88 3.91 -4.94 10.94
C ILE A 88 3.47 -6.41 10.92
N GLY A 89 4.36 -7.30 10.45
CA GLY A 89 4.11 -8.74 10.33
C GLY A 89 3.80 -9.11 8.89
N TYR A 90 4.48 -10.15 8.38
CA TYR A 90 4.40 -10.57 6.98
C TYR A 90 3.02 -11.11 6.57
N ASP A 91 2.17 -11.48 7.51
CA ASP A 91 0.81 -11.96 7.25
C ASP A 91 -0.17 -10.86 6.84
N HIS A 92 0.21 -9.60 7.03
CA HIS A 92 -0.55 -8.45 6.53
C HIS A 92 -0.31 -8.17 5.04
N PHE A 93 0.55 -8.95 4.37
CA PHE A 93 0.93 -8.74 2.98
C PHE A 93 0.66 -9.99 2.15
N ASP A 94 -0.08 -9.82 1.05
CA ASP A 94 -0.48 -10.93 0.18
C ASP A 94 0.59 -11.31 -0.84
N ALA A 95 1.46 -10.36 -1.24
CA ALA A 95 2.48 -10.55 -2.27
C ALA A 95 3.65 -9.57 -2.07
N VAL A 96 4.83 -9.95 -2.56
CA VAL A 96 6.01 -9.08 -2.61
C VAL A 96 6.48 -8.93 -4.04
N TYR A 97 6.77 -7.68 -4.43
CA TYR A 97 7.35 -7.33 -5.72
C TYR A 97 8.60 -6.49 -5.50
N VAL A 98 9.70 -6.88 -6.12
CA VAL A 98 10.96 -6.15 -6.09
C VAL A 98 11.26 -5.65 -7.50
N PRO A 99 11.22 -4.32 -7.75
CA PRO A 99 11.63 -3.77 -9.04
C PRO A 99 13.15 -3.88 -9.21
N GLY A 100 13.61 -3.89 -10.45
CA GLY A 100 15.03 -3.88 -10.76
C GLY A 100 15.56 -2.46 -10.92
N GLY A 101 16.69 -2.39 -11.62
CA GLY A 101 17.56 -1.21 -11.68
C GLY A 101 18.84 -1.40 -10.87
N HIS A 102 19.81 -0.51 -11.10
CA HIS A 102 21.15 -0.67 -10.55
C HIS A 102 21.20 -0.56 -9.02
N ALA A 103 20.31 0.20 -8.38
CA ALA A 103 20.33 0.38 -6.92
C ALA A 103 19.73 -0.82 -6.15
N PRO A 104 18.56 -1.38 -6.54
CA PRO A 104 18.07 -2.64 -5.96
C PRO A 104 19.12 -3.77 -5.95
N MET A 105 19.93 -3.88 -7.00
CA MET A 105 20.98 -4.90 -7.08
C MET A 105 22.13 -4.70 -6.07
N GLN A 106 22.39 -3.47 -5.62
CA GLN A 106 23.49 -3.20 -4.68
C GLN A 106 23.03 -3.27 -3.23
N ASP A 107 21.87 -2.69 -2.94
CA ASP A 107 21.41 -2.50 -1.56
C ASP A 107 20.53 -3.65 -1.06
N LEU A 108 19.77 -4.32 -1.94
CA LEU A 108 18.87 -5.39 -1.54
C LEU A 108 19.57 -6.75 -1.39
N LEU A 109 20.61 -7.02 -2.19
CA LEU A 109 21.33 -8.30 -2.15
C LEU A 109 22.04 -8.56 -0.81
N MET A 110 22.28 -7.51 -0.01
CA MET A 110 22.96 -7.60 1.28
C MET A 110 22.00 -7.42 2.47
N SER A 111 20.69 -7.24 2.24
CA SER A 111 19.73 -7.03 3.32
C SER A 111 19.27 -8.37 3.92
N SER A 112 19.60 -8.56 5.21
CA SER A 112 19.12 -9.71 5.97
C SER A 112 17.59 -9.69 6.14
N GLU A 113 17.00 -8.51 6.23
CA GLU A 113 15.56 -8.27 6.37
C GLU A 113 14.82 -8.69 5.10
N LEU A 114 15.36 -8.37 3.92
CA LEU A 114 14.80 -8.88 2.65
C LEU A 114 14.89 -10.40 2.60
N GLY A 115 16.02 -10.98 3.01
CA GLY A 115 16.19 -12.43 3.10
C GLY A 115 15.10 -13.10 3.95
N LYS A 116 14.81 -12.53 5.13
CA LYS A 116 13.71 -13.01 6.01
C LYS A 116 12.34 -12.89 5.34
N LEU A 117 12.05 -11.74 4.74
CA LEU A 117 10.77 -11.50 4.05
C LEU A 117 10.55 -12.52 2.92
N LEU A 118 11.56 -12.72 2.07
CA LEU A 118 11.47 -13.66 0.96
C LEU A 118 11.35 -15.11 1.44
N THR A 119 12.02 -15.46 2.54
CA THR A 119 11.93 -16.79 3.16
C THR A 119 10.51 -17.04 3.69
N ASP A 120 9.94 -16.10 4.47
CA ASP A 120 8.55 -16.22 4.97
C ASP A 120 7.55 -16.37 3.82
N PHE A 121 7.69 -15.55 2.78
CA PHE A 121 6.80 -15.60 1.64
C PHE A 121 6.89 -16.94 0.91
N HIS A 122 8.10 -17.47 0.75
CA HIS A 122 8.32 -18.77 0.16
C HIS A 122 7.70 -19.90 1.00
N GLU A 123 7.97 -19.92 2.31
CA GLU A 123 7.48 -20.94 3.24
C GLU A 123 5.95 -20.95 3.34
N ASN A 124 5.31 -19.79 3.24
CA ASN A 124 3.86 -19.63 3.28
C ASN A 124 3.19 -19.68 1.90
N GLY A 125 3.94 -19.94 0.82
CA GLY A 125 3.41 -19.99 -0.55
C GLY A 125 2.80 -18.66 -1.03
N LYS A 126 3.26 -17.54 -0.48
CA LYS A 126 2.88 -16.19 -0.91
C LYS A 126 3.67 -15.83 -2.19
N PRO A 127 3.04 -15.18 -3.18
CA PRO A 127 3.72 -14.78 -4.39
C PRO A 127 4.86 -13.80 -4.15
N THR A 128 5.95 -14.08 -4.85
CA THR A 128 7.15 -13.26 -4.89
C THR A 128 7.50 -13.04 -6.36
N ALA A 129 7.70 -11.79 -6.77
CA ALA A 129 8.23 -11.45 -8.08
C ALA A 129 9.42 -10.50 -7.97
N LEU A 130 10.47 -10.78 -8.75
CA LEU A 130 11.70 -10.02 -8.77
C LEU A 130 11.97 -9.62 -10.22
N ALA A 131 11.93 -8.33 -10.53
CA ALA A 131 12.50 -7.80 -11.75
C ALA A 131 13.99 -7.58 -11.48
N CYS A 132 14.87 -8.45 -11.99
CA CYS A 132 16.27 -8.46 -11.55
C CYS A 132 17.25 -7.82 -12.57
N HIS A 133 16.82 -7.54 -13.82
CA HIS A 133 17.77 -7.23 -14.90
C HIS A 133 17.31 -6.07 -15.80
N GLY A 134 17.92 -4.90 -15.59
CA GLY A 134 17.96 -3.85 -16.63
C GLY A 134 18.95 -4.20 -17.75
N PRO A 135 19.10 -3.31 -18.75
CA PRO A 135 18.29 -3.33 -19.97
C PRO A 135 18.58 -4.59 -20.80
N VAL A 136 17.82 -5.66 -20.60
CA VAL A 136 17.68 -6.66 -21.66
C VAL A 136 16.64 -6.10 -22.62
N LYS A 137 17.09 -5.78 -23.83
CA LYS A 137 16.23 -5.46 -24.97
C LYS A 137 15.10 -6.48 -25.00
N ASP A 138 13.88 -5.98 -24.98
CA ASP A 138 12.66 -6.76 -25.08
C ASP A 138 12.31 -7.52 -23.79
N HIS A 139 11.22 -7.07 -23.20
CA HIS A 139 10.51 -7.67 -22.08
C HIS A 139 11.15 -7.40 -20.71
N THR A 140 10.69 -6.32 -20.05
CA THR A 140 10.32 -6.45 -18.63
C THR A 140 9.66 -7.81 -18.51
N ASP A 141 10.14 -8.68 -17.61
CA ASP A 141 9.56 -10.00 -17.46
C ASP A 141 8.16 -9.85 -16.85
N PHE A 142 7.23 -9.46 -17.72
CA PHE A 142 5.83 -9.27 -17.45
C PHE A 142 5.25 -10.59 -16.97
N SER A 143 5.94 -11.73 -17.16
CA SER A 143 5.55 -13.03 -16.61
C SER A 143 5.69 -13.09 -15.09
N ALA A 144 6.74 -12.49 -14.51
CA ALA A 144 6.94 -12.43 -13.05
C ALA A 144 5.90 -11.51 -12.39
N PHE A 145 5.69 -10.31 -12.94
CA PHE A 145 4.59 -9.43 -12.51
C PHE A 145 3.21 -10.07 -12.77
N SER A 146 3.01 -10.69 -13.93
CA SER A 146 1.77 -11.39 -14.29
C SER A 146 1.47 -12.54 -13.33
N ALA A 147 2.47 -13.23 -12.80
CA ALA A 147 2.25 -14.28 -11.81
C ALA A 147 1.68 -13.71 -10.50
N VAL A 148 2.22 -12.59 -10.01
CA VAL A 148 1.69 -11.88 -8.84
C VAL A 148 0.30 -11.31 -9.13
N ALA A 149 0.12 -10.61 -10.25
CA ALA A 149 -1.16 -10.03 -10.64
C ALA A 149 -2.25 -11.10 -10.83
N ARG A 150 -1.95 -12.23 -11.47
CA ARG A 150 -2.88 -13.37 -11.62
C ARG A 150 -3.21 -14.00 -10.28
N TYR A 151 -2.24 -14.16 -9.40
CA TYR A 151 -2.49 -14.68 -8.06
C TYR A 151 -3.43 -13.76 -7.27
N LEU A 152 -3.14 -12.46 -7.24
CA LEU A 152 -3.97 -11.47 -6.54
C LEU A 152 -5.39 -11.42 -7.12
N ALA A 153 -5.54 -11.51 -8.45
CA ALA A 153 -6.84 -11.63 -9.10
C ALA A 153 -7.59 -12.92 -8.71
N SER A 154 -6.89 -14.05 -8.53
CA SER A 154 -7.49 -15.32 -8.13
C SER A 154 -8.01 -15.34 -6.68
N ARG A 155 -7.38 -14.56 -5.77
CA ARG A 155 -7.79 -14.42 -4.37
C ARG A 155 -9.09 -13.63 -4.19
N ARG A 156 -9.41 -12.68 -5.10
CA ARG A 156 -10.71 -11.99 -5.14
C ARG A 156 -11.90 -12.96 -5.28
N SER A 157 -11.69 -14.18 -5.78
CA SER A 157 -12.77 -15.17 -5.93
C SER A 157 -13.21 -15.85 -4.63
N LYS A 158 -12.46 -15.75 -3.52
CA LYS A 158 -12.80 -16.46 -2.26
C LYS A 158 -13.59 -15.62 -1.24
N THR A 159 -13.79 -14.33 -1.48
CA THR A 159 -14.75 -13.50 -0.75
C THR A 159 -15.86 -13.09 -1.71
N SER A 160 -16.79 -14.01 -1.95
CA SER A 160 -18.01 -13.68 -2.68
C SER A 160 -18.76 -12.57 -1.94
N LEU A 161 -19.12 -11.56 -2.71
CA LEU A 161 -20.06 -10.48 -2.42
C LEU A 161 -21.45 -11.07 -2.05
N ALA A 162 -21.59 -11.61 -0.84
CA ALA A 162 -22.86 -12.16 -0.34
C ALA A 162 -22.94 -12.13 1.20
N ALA A 163 -22.58 -11.01 1.82
CA ALA A 163 -22.84 -10.78 3.23
C ALA A 163 -22.83 -9.29 3.59
N LEU A 164 -23.64 -8.47 2.91
CA LEU A 164 -24.10 -7.22 3.52
C LEU A 164 -25.37 -6.73 2.83
N VAL A 165 -26.29 -6.19 3.64
CA VAL A 165 -27.60 -5.65 3.31
C VAL A 165 -28.76 -6.66 3.41
N ARG A 166 -29.07 -7.04 4.65
CA ARG A 166 -30.46 -7.15 5.10
C ARG A 166 -30.85 -5.78 5.67
N PRO A 167 -31.73 -4.99 5.05
CA PRO A 167 -32.30 -3.84 5.74
C PRO A 167 -33.32 -4.35 6.78
N ALA A 168 -33.23 -3.78 7.99
CA ALA A 168 -34.21 -3.96 9.04
C ALA A 168 -35.59 -3.50 8.55
N SER A 169 -36.61 -4.31 8.80
CA SER A 169 -37.99 -3.98 8.48
C SER A 169 -38.46 -2.79 9.30
N ALA A 170 -39.00 -1.76 8.64
CA ALA A 170 -39.84 -0.76 9.27
C ALA A 170 -41.05 -0.51 8.35
N SER A 171 -42.20 -1.09 8.71
CA SER A 171 -43.55 -0.53 8.55
C SER A 171 -44.58 -1.66 8.51
N ALA A 172 -45.28 -1.86 9.61
CA ALA A 172 -46.63 -2.42 9.61
C ALA A 172 -47.37 -1.79 10.78
N ILE A 173 -48.32 -0.91 10.46
CA ILE A 173 -49.29 -0.33 11.38
C ILE A 173 -50.31 -1.43 11.74
N PRO A 174 -50.58 -1.70 13.03
CA PRO A 174 -51.83 -2.33 13.44
C PRO A 174 -52.79 -1.29 14.02
N ARG A 175 -54.04 -1.40 13.58
CA ARG A 175 -55.21 -0.63 14.01
C ARG A 175 -55.71 -1.15 15.37
N MET A 176 -56.07 -0.22 16.25
CA MET A 176 -56.95 -0.29 17.44
C MET A 176 -57.16 -1.65 18.14
N ILE A 177 -56.76 -1.70 19.42
CA ILE A 177 -57.61 -2.22 20.51
C ILE A 177 -57.50 -1.24 21.70
N GLU A 178 -58.66 -0.98 22.30
CA GLU A 178 -59.02 -0.04 23.35
C GLU A 178 -58.77 -0.60 24.77
N ALA A 179 -58.75 0.30 25.76
CA ALA A 179 -58.82 0.09 27.23
C ALA A 179 -57.53 -0.44 27.92
N SER A 180 -57.09 0.02 29.10
CA SER A 180 -57.59 0.93 30.14
C SER A 180 -56.45 1.22 31.14
N SER A 181 -56.53 2.38 31.82
CA SER A 181 -55.91 2.71 33.14
C SER A 181 -54.38 2.67 33.28
N ALA A 182 -53.72 3.53 34.04
CA ALA A 182 -54.08 4.66 34.87
C ALA A 182 -52.75 5.30 35.33
N ALA A 183 -52.76 6.64 35.46
CA ALA A 183 -51.95 7.43 36.41
C ALA A 183 -50.41 7.32 36.32
N SER A 184 -49.60 8.31 36.62
CA SER A 184 -49.77 9.63 37.21
C SER A 184 -48.44 10.35 36.94
N LEU A 185 -48.49 11.57 36.45
CA LEU A 185 -48.08 12.78 37.17
C LEU A 185 -46.57 12.95 37.42
N VAL A 186 -46.12 14.11 36.90
CA VAL A 186 -45.32 15.13 37.60
C VAL A 186 -43.81 14.90 37.65
N SER A 187 -42.95 15.91 37.56
CA SER A 187 -42.89 17.24 36.94
C SER A 187 -41.49 17.80 37.33
N ARG A 188 -41.05 18.84 36.62
CA ARG A 188 -40.03 19.84 37.04
C ARG A 188 -38.59 19.32 37.06
N SER A 189 -37.75 19.73 36.11
CA SER A 189 -37.08 21.03 36.00
C SER A 189 -36.40 21.47 37.31
N TRP A 190 -35.08 21.66 37.28
CA TRP A 190 -34.43 22.86 37.79
C TRP A 190 -32.95 22.90 37.38
N THR A 191 -32.43 24.10 37.45
CA THR A 191 -31.33 24.70 36.69
C THR A 191 -29.95 24.61 37.35
N ASN A 192 -28.93 24.71 36.49
CA ASN A 192 -27.60 25.35 36.66
C ASN A 192 -26.85 25.24 37.99
N ARG A 193 -25.57 24.82 37.89
CA ARG A 193 -24.41 25.44 38.56
C ARG A 193 -23.09 24.89 38.00
N THR A 194 -22.35 25.73 37.28
CA THR A 194 -20.86 25.82 37.33
C THR A 194 -20.51 26.85 38.43
N PRO A 195 -19.25 27.06 38.88
CA PRO A 195 -17.94 26.63 38.35
C PRO A 195 -16.93 26.13 39.41
N SER A 196 -15.69 25.80 39.00
CA SER A 196 -14.41 26.29 39.59
C SER A 196 -13.26 25.26 39.66
N ARG A 197 -12.12 25.70 39.08
CA ARG A 197 -10.71 25.25 39.13
C ARG A 197 -10.22 24.60 40.45
N ARG A 198 -9.27 23.66 40.37
CA ARG A 198 -7.80 23.86 40.61
C ARG A 198 -6.99 22.54 40.71
N THR A 199 -5.88 22.53 39.94
CA THR A 199 -4.50 22.10 40.26
C THR A 199 -4.23 20.84 41.10
N SER A 200 -3.46 19.90 40.52
CA SER A 200 -2.60 18.96 41.25
C SER A 200 -1.13 19.34 41.08
N LEU A 201 -0.46 19.59 42.20
CA LEU A 201 1.00 19.50 42.38
C LEU A 201 1.29 18.11 42.95
N PHE A 202 2.34 17.44 42.46
CA PHE A 202 3.48 16.95 43.25
C PHE A 202 4.39 16.11 42.32
N GLU A 203 5.55 16.69 42.01
CA GLU A 203 6.79 15.98 41.70
C GLU A 203 7.41 15.39 42.99
N PRO A 204 8.37 14.46 42.90
CA PRO A 204 9.12 13.97 44.06
C PRO A 204 10.04 15.02 44.71
#